data_AF-A0A1N7BBR2-F1
#
_entry.id   AF-A0A1N7BBR2-F1
#
_cell.length_a   1.000
_cell.length_b   1.000
_cell.length_c   1.000
_cell.angle_alpha   90.00
_cell.angle_beta   90.00
_cell.angle_gamma   90.00
#
_symmetry.space_group_name_H-M   'P 1'
#
loop_
_entity.id
_entity.type
_entity.pdbx_description
1 polymer ?
#
loop_
_entity_poly.entity_id
_entity_poly.type
_entity_poly.pdbx_seq_one_letter_code
_entity_poly.pdbx_strand_id
1 'polypeptide(L)'
;MTDEVEHLSNTLMWTVGMITQAGPDDLKRVAKAYREAQDLVSKIPKSEEGARPRIVACFHRSDEYRAADDIACVGWILTAIQERVNEGDLRDWRKLRTVVRQMVKLLQEPAPSLH
;
A
#
# COMPACT_ATOMS: atom_id res chain seq x y z
N MET A 1 -12.64 13.25 13.38
CA MET A 1 -11.30 12.99 12.80
C MET A 1 -10.58 11.77 13.41
N THR A 2 -11.14 11.06 14.40
CA THR A 2 -10.58 9.76 14.86
C THR A 2 -10.80 8.65 13.84
N ASP A 3 -11.92 8.73 13.12
CA ASP A 3 -12.41 7.77 12.13
C ASP A 3 -11.41 7.49 11.01
N GLU A 4 -10.79 8.51 10.42
CA GLU A 4 -9.84 8.33 9.31
C GLU A 4 -8.56 7.59 9.74
N VAL A 5 -7.98 7.97 10.87
CA VAL A 5 -6.77 7.32 11.40
C VAL A 5 -7.07 5.87 11.79
N GLU A 6 -8.23 5.62 12.37
CA GLU A 6 -8.68 4.27 12.73
C GLU A 6 -8.91 3.41 11.49
N HIS A 7 -9.62 3.91 10.49
CA HIS A 7 -9.82 3.22 9.22
C HIS A 7 -8.51 2.93 8.49
N LEU A 8 -7.60 3.89 8.45
CA LEU A 8 -6.28 3.69 7.85
C LEU A 8 -5.46 2.67 8.63
N SER A 9 -5.51 2.71 9.96
CA SER A 9 -4.83 1.73 10.83
C SER A 9 -5.37 0.32 10.62
N ASN A 10 -6.70 0.15 10.55
CA ASN A 10 -7.34 -1.13 10.27
C ASN A 10 -6.97 -1.66 8.89
N THR A 11 -6.95 -0.78 7.87
CA THR A 11 -6.56 -1.15 6.50
C THR A 11 -5.08 -1.54 6.44
N LEU A 12 -4.21 -0.81 7.16
CA LEU A 12 -2.79 -1.14 7.25
C LEU A 12 -2.57 -2.47 7.97
N MET A 13 -3.30 -2.73 9.06
CA MET A 13 -3.24 -4.01 9.77
C MET A 13 -3.66 -5.18 8.88
N TRP A 14 -4.74 -5.03 8.11
CA TRP A 14 -5.15 -6.01 7.10
C TRP A 14 -4.06 -6.21 6.04
N THR A 15 -3.48 -5.12 5.52
CA THR A 15 -2.39 -5.16 4.52
C THR A 15 -1.16 -5.90 5.04
N VAL A 16 -0.75 -5.62 6.28
CA VAL A 16 0.35 -6.32 6.96
C VAL A 16 0.03 -7.81 7.11
N GLY A 17 -1.20 -8.15 7.51
CA GLY A 17 -1.66 -9.52 7.63
C GLY A 17 -1.56 -10.28 6.31
N MET A 18 -1.98 -9.68 5.20
CA MET A 18 -1.89 -10.29 3.87
C MET A 18 -0.44 -10.52 3.44
N ILE A 19 0.44 -9.53 3.62
CA ILE A 19 1.86 -9.65 3.25
C ILE A 19 2.57 -10.71 4.09
N THR A 20 2.34 -10.74 5.41
CA THR A 20 3.05 -11.66 6.31
C THR A 20 2.62 -13.12 6.18
N GLN A 21 1.39 -13.38 5.71
CA GLN A 21 0.87 -14.73 5.46
C GLN A 21 1.07 -15.20 4.01
N ALA A 22 1.42 -14.30 3.10
CA ALA A 22 1.60 -14.61 1.68
C ALA A 22 2.81 -15.53 1.44
N GLY A 23 2.64 -16.48 0.52
CA GLY A 23 3.75 -17.27 0.01
C GLY A 23 4.69 -16.45 -0.89
N PRO A 24 5.87 -16.99 -1.26
CA PRO A 24 6.86 -16.26 -2.06
C PRO A 24 6.34 -15.75 -3.41
N ASP A 25 5.47 -16.51 -4.08
CA ASP A 25 4.91 -16.09 -5.38
C ASP A 25 3.85 -15.01 -5.24
N ASP A 26 3.06 -15.06 -4.17
CA ASP A 26 2.10 -14.01 -3.83
C ASP A 26 2.81 -12.72 -3.44
N LEU A 27 3.90 -12.81 -2.66
CA LEU A 27 4.76 -11.66 -2.36
C LEU A 27 5.33 -11.01 -3.63
N LYS A 28 5.74 -11.80 -4.63
CA LYS A 28 6.17 -11.27 -5.93
C LYS A 28 5.05 -10.52 -6.65
N ARG A 29 3.82 -11.03 -6.62
CA ARG A 29 2.63 -10.37 -7.21
C ARG A 29 2.34 -9.05 -6.50
N VAL A 30 2.33 -9.04 -5.17
CA VAL A 30 2.16 -7.83 -4.35
C VAL A 30 3.27 -6.82 -4.64
N ALA A 31 4.54 -7.25 -4.68
CA ALA A 31 5.66 -6.37 -4.97
C ALA A 31 5.60 -5.79 -6.39
N LYS A 32 5.17 -6.57 -7.38
CA LYS A 32 4.95 -6.10 -8.76
C LYS A 32 3.85 -5.04 -8.79
N ALA A 33 2.70 -5.33 -8.20
CA ALA A 33 1.57 -4.39 -8.12
C ALA A 33 1.95 -3.10 -7.38
N TYR A 34 2.71 -3.20 -6.28
CA TYR A 34 3.24 -2.04 -5.58
C TYR A 34 4.14 -1.18 -6.49
N ARG A 35 5.05 -1.78 -7.27
CA ARG A 35 5.88 -1.02 -8.23
C ARG A 35 5.06 -0.35 -9.33
N GLU A 36 4.07 -1.05 -9.88
CA GLU A 36 3.15 -0.49 -10.88
C GLU A 36 2.34 0.68 -10.30
N ALA A 37 1.90 0.56 -9.05
CA ALA A 37 1.21 1.62 -8.34
C ALA A 37 2.09 2.85 -8.12
N GLN A 38 3.35 2.67 -7.70
CA GLN A 38 4.32 3.76 -7.57
C GLN A 38 4.54 4.51 -8.89
N ASP A 39 4.70 3.77 -9.99
CA ASP A 39 4.84 4.34 -11.33
C ASP A 39 3.58 5.15 -11.73
N LEU A 40 2.38 4.61 -11.49
CA LEU A 40 1.14 5.32 -11.77
C LEU A 40 1.02 6.61 -10.96
N VAL A 41 1.19 6.57 -9.64
CA VAL A 41 1.01 7.77 -8.80
C VAL A 41 2.08 8.82 -9.07
N SER A 42 3.26 8.43 -9.54
CA SER A 42 4.31 9.39 -9.95
C SER A 42 3.87 10.27 -11.13
N LYS A 43 3.02 9.73 -12.01
CA LYS A 43 2.48 10.40 -13.21
C LYS A 43 1.26 11.26 -12.91
N ILE A 44 0.63 11.08 -11.75
CA ILE A 44 -0.55 11.82 -11.33
C ILE A 44 -0.08 13.00 -10.46
N PRO A 45 -0.34 14.26 -10.83
CA PRO A 45 -0.03 15.40 -9.97
C PRO A 45 -0.90 15.36 -8.70
N LYS A 46 -0.36 15.88 -7.60
CA LYS A 46 -1.17 16.13 -6.40
C LYS A 46 -2.11 17.30 -6.68
N SER A 47 -3.34 17.23 -6.19
CA SER A 47 -4.29 18.35 -6.23
C SER A 47 -4.01 19.34 -5.11
N GLU A 48 -4.71 20.48 -5.09
CA GLU A 48 -4.73 21.38 -3.93
C GLU A 48 -5.22 20.65 -2.66
N GLU A 49 -6.08 19.64 -2.81
CA GLU A 49 -6.53 18.72 -1.74
C GLU A 49 -5.53 17.60 -1.43
N GLY A 50 -4.27 17.70 -1.90
CA GLY A 50 -3.22 16.72 -1.61
C GLY A 50 -3.17 15.53 -2.57
N ALA A 51 -2.82 14.37 -2.03
CA ALA A 51 -2.63 13.10 -2.71
C ALA A 51 -3.93 12.35 -3.02
N ARG A 52 -5.10 12.94 -2.72
CA ARG A 52 -6.42 12.35 -3.00
C ARG A 52 -6.57 11.76 -4.42
N PRO A 53 -6.14 12.42 -5.52
CA PRO A 53 -6.24 11.84 -6.87
C PRO A 53 -5.43 10.55 -7.03
N ARG A 54 -4.27 10.46 -6.36
CA ARG A 54 -3.41 9.28 -6.38
C ARG A 54 -4.02 8.13 -5.59
N ILE A 55 -4.58 8.43 -4.42
CA ILE A 55 -5.27 7.46 -3.57
C ILE A 55 -6.46 6.84 -4.31
N VAL A 56 -7.31 7.66 -4.94
CA VAL A 56 -8.46 7.19 -5.72
C VAL A 56 -8.03 6.30 -6.89
N ALA A 57 -6.97 6.69 -7.63
CA ALA A 57 -6.44 5.88 -8.71
C ALA A 57 -5.95 4.51 -8.23
N CYS A 58 -5.29 4.45 -7.07
CA CYS A 58 -4.89 3.19 -6.44
C CYS A 58 -6.10 2.34 -6.06
N PHE A 59 -7.16 2.93 -5.52
CA PHE A 59 -8.38 2.19 -5.16
C PHE A 59 -9.07 1.57 -6.36
N HIS A 60 -9.24 2.32 -7.45
CA HIS A 60 -9.81 1.79 -8.69
C HIS A 60 -9.05 0.54 -9.18
N ARG A 61 -7.72 0.61 -9.22
CA ARG A 61 -6.90 -0.55 -9.60
C ARG A 61 -7.00 -1.68 -8.59
N SER A 62 -7.03 -1.37 -7.29
CA SER A 62 -7.18 -2.40 -6.26
C SER A 62 -8.50 -3.17 -6.36
N ASP A 63 -9.58 -2.50 -6.75
CA ASP A 63 -10.90 -3.11 -6.88
C ASP A 63 -10.97 -4.07 -8.07
N GLU A 64 -10.28 -3.78 -9.17
CA GLU A 64 -10.11 -4.70 -10.30
C GLU A 64 -9.44 -6.02 -9.86
N TYR A 65 -8.36 -5.93 -9.07
CA TYR A 65 -7.69 -7.13 -8.53
C TYR A 65 -8.53 -7.85 -7.48
N ARG A 66 -9.26 -7.13 -6.61
CA ARG A 66 -10.18 -7.74 -5.64
C ARG A 66 -11.32 -8.49 -6.31
N ALA A 67 -11.89 -7.94 -7.39
CA ALA A 67 -12.93 -8.61 -8.16
C ALA A 67 -12.45 -9.92 -8.80
N ALA A 68 -11.14 -10.03 -9.04
CA ALA A 68 -10.49 -11.23 -9.54
C ALA A 68 -9.91 -12.15 -8.43
N ASP A 69 -10.16 -11.84 -7.15
CA ASP A 69 -9.56 -12.52 -5.98
C ASP A 69 -8.02 -12.59 -6.03
N ASP A 70 -7.39 -11.55 -6.56
CA ASP A 70 -5.94 -11.44 -6.71
C ASP A 70 -5.32 -10.62 -5.58
N ILE A 71 -4.36 -11.22 -4.87
CA ILE A 71 -3.58 -10.59 -3.80
C ILE A 71 -2.80 -9.35 -4.26
N ALA A 72 -2.58 -9.17 -5.57
CA ALA A 72 -2.01 -7.95 -6.14
C ALA A 72 -2.73 -6.68 -5.70
N CYS A 73 -4.02 -6.74 -5.31
CA CYS A 73 -4.74 -5.60 -4.72
C CYS A 73 -4.01 -5.00 -3.51
N VAL A 74 -3.30 -5.81 -2.72
CA VAL A 74 -2.56 -5.41 -1.52
C VAL A 74 -1.44 -4.41 -1.88
N GLY A 75 -0.79 -4.55 -3.04
CA GLY A 75 0.27 -3.64 -3.48
C GLY A 75 -0.26 -2.24 -3.81
N TRP A 76 -1.47 -2.17 -4.39
CA TRP A 76 -2.17 -0.92 -4.68
C TRP A 76 -2.64 -0.23 -3.40
N ILE A 77 -3.21 -0.99 -2.46
CA ILE A 77 -3.63 -0.48 -1.15
C ILE A 77 -2.42 0.04 -0.35
N LEU A 78 -1.29 -0.67 -0.36
CA LEU A 78 -0.08 -0.22 0.32
C LEU A 78 0.41 1.13 -0.22
N THR A 79 0.34 1.34 -1.54
CA THR A 79 0.70 2.62 -2.17
C THR A 79 -0.29 3.73 -1.79
N ALA A 80 -1.59 3.44 -1.77
CA ALA A 80 -2.61 4.40 -1.32
C ALA A 80 -2.37 4.86 0.13
N ILE A 81 -2.09 3.92 1.04
CA ILE A 81 -1.76 4.22 2.44
C ILE A 81 -0.49 5.05 2.52
N GLN A 82 0.53 4.70 1.74
CA GLN A 82 1.78 5.45 1.72
C GLN A 82 1.58 6.91 1.27
N GLU A 83 0.81 7.15 0.21
CA GLU A 83 0.50 8.50 -0.27
C GLU A 83 -0.23 9.31 0.80
N ARG A 84 -1.24 8.73 1.47
CA ARG A 84 -1.98 9.40 2.54
C ARG A 84 -1.10 9.73 3.74
N VAL A 85 -0.33 8.75 4.23
CA VAL A 85 0.56 8.92 5.38
C VAL A 85 1.67 9.94 5.10
N ASN A 86 2.11 10.06 3.84
CA ASN A 86 3.15 11.01 3.43
C ASN A 86 2.67 12.47 3.39
N GLU A 87 1.36 12.74 3.43
CA GLU A 87 0.85 14.11 3.62
C GLU A 87 1.22 14.66 5.00
N GLY A 88 1.40 13.78 5.99
CA GLY A 88 2.01 14.13 7.28
C GLY A 88 1.12 14.97 8.21
N ASP A 89 -0.16 15.09 7.90
CA ASP A 89 -1.18 15.83 8.66
C ASP A 89 -2.05 14.93 9.56
N LEU A 90 -1.93 13.60 9.42
CA LEU A 90 -2.61 12.62 10.28
C LEU A 90 -2.04 12.60 11.69
N ARG A 91 -2.88 12.32 12.69
CA ARG A 91 -2.39 11.95 14.02
C ARG A 91 -1.56 10.67 13.94
N ASP A 92 -0.43 10.61 14.64
CA ASP A 92 0.48 9.46 14.65
C ASP A 92 1.07 9.05 13.27
N TRP A 93 1.00 9.92 12.26
CA TRP A 93 1.49 9.66 10.90
C TRP A 93 2.92 9.10 10.84
N ARG A 94 3.79 9.51 11.77
CA ARG A 94 5.18 9.02 11.85
C ARG A 94 5.24 7.52 12.16
N LYS A 95 4.39 7.02 13.07
CA LYS A 95 4.32 5.60 13.44
C LYS A 95 3.79 4.78 12.26
N LEU A 96 2.71 5.24 11.65
CA LEU A 96 2.14 4.62 10.44
C LEU A 96 3.18 4.54 9.31
N ARG A 97 3.93 5.63 9.08
CA ARG A 97 4.99 5.67 8.07
C ARG A 97 6.13 4.70 8.34
N THR A 98 6.40 4.37 9.60
CA THR A 98 7.39 3.36 9.97
C THR A 98 6.91 1.97 9.58
N VAL A 99 5.65 1.63 9.90
CA VAL A 99 5.05 0.33 9.55
C VAL A 99 4.98 0.15 8.02
N VAL A 100 4.53 1.17 7.30
CA VAL A 100 4.52 1.16 5.82
C VAL A 100 5.93 0.90 5.27
N ARG A 101 6.96 1.58 5.79
CA ARG A 101 8.35 1.35 5.37
C ARG A 101 8.84 -0.07 5.64
N GLN A 102 8.43 -0.70 6.75
CA GLN A 102 8.78 -2.09 7.03
C GLN A 102 8.15 -3.04 6.01
N MET A 103 6.86 -2.84 5.68
CA MET A 103 6.18 -3.66 4.66
C MET A 103 6.83 -3.51 3.29
N VAL A 104 7.18 -2.28 2.89
CA VAL A 104 7.89 -2.04 1.63
C VAL A 104 9.24 -2.74 1.59
N LYS A 105 9.99 -2.77 2.71
CA LYS A 105 11.24 -3.52 2.78
C LYS A 105 11.04 -5.01 2.58
N LEU A 106 10.03 -5.61 3.22
CA LEU A 106 9.70 -7.03 3.05
C LEU A 106 9.36 -7.38 1.59
N LEU A 107 8.72 -6.47 0.86
CA LEU A 107 8.43 -6.65 -0.57
C LEU A 107 9.65 -6.47 -1.48
N GLN A 108 10.71 -5.81 -0.99
CA GLN A 108 11.95 -5.55 -1.73
C GLN A 108 13.05 -6.55 -1.41
N GLU A 109 13.01 -7.19 -0.25
CA GLU A 109 13.96 -8.24 0.12
C GLU A 109 13.75 -9.46 -0.79
N PRO A 110 14.78 -9.90 -1.52
CA PRO A 110 14.71 -11.18 -2.20
C PRO A 110 14.51 -12.24 -1.11
N ALA A 111 13.48 -13.08 -1.26
CA ALA A 111 13.34 -14.27 -0.42
C ALA A 111 14.73 -14.95 -0.38
N PRO A 112 15.30 -15.20 0.81
CA PRO A 112 16.64 -15.78 0.89
C PRO A 112 16.59 -17.07 0.09
N SER A 113 17.41 -17.13 -0.97
CA SER A 113 17.63 -18.35 -1.73
C SER A 113 18.28 -19.34 -0.77
N LEU A 114 17.46 -20.14 -0.09
CA LEU A 114 17.90 -21.35 0.59
C LEU A 114 18.28 -22.34 -0.50
N HIS A 115 19.53 -22.27 -0.92
CA HIS A 115 20.25 -23.33 -1.62
C HIS A 115 21.13 -24.08 -0.62
#